data_AF-A0A3D0CD26-F1
#
_entry.id   AF-A0A3D0CD26-F1
#
_cell.length_a   1.000
_cell.length_b   1.000
_cell.length_c   1.000
_cell.angle_alpha   90.00
_cell.angle_beta   90.00
_cell.angle_gamma   90.00
#
_symmetry.space_group_name_H-M   'P 1'
#
loop_
_entity.id
_entity.type
_entity.pdbx_description
1 polymer ?
#
loop_
_entity_poly.entity_id
_entity_poly.type
_entity_poly.pdbx_seq_one_letter_code
_entity_poly.pdbx_strand_id
1 'polypeptide(L)'
;MKYSSFVLLCMTSVSLFITAKAAQLNHLPLLDKLKDSPQKILFGSCSHQDKAMPILKSINKEDADLFIFLGDNIYGDTKNMQDMAEKYQRLGNNPDIKALRLATPTIAIWDDHDFGENDAGAEYPQKEQSRKLMLDFWQEPKNSARYTQKNGIYTAYMYGEEHNKVHVILPDLRWNRDKLTSVGRLNYQTKRKPKNMGPYSPSLTKNASMLGETQWQWLEAELQKPAKVKVIASSLQLLPEFTGWESWANFPHDRDRLFALIKKHQVNGVIIISG
;
A
#
# COMPACT_ATOMS: atom_id res chain seq x y z
N MET A 1 20.73 20.72 -74.33
CA MET A 1 19.36 21.02 -74.82
C MET A 1 18.36 20.36 -73.89
N LYS A 2 17.36 21.12 -73.47
CA LYS A 2 16.38 20.84 -72.42
C LYS A 2 15.53 19.61 -72.74
N TYR A 3 15.29 18.73 -71.77
CA TYR A 3 13.98 18.10 -71.56
C TYR A 3 13.79 17.78 -70.07
N SER A 4 12.82 18.46 -69.47
CA SER A 4 12.29 18.21 -68.12
C SER A 4 11.18 17.18 -68.27
N SER A 5 11.22 16.08 -67.51
CA SER A 5 10.11 15.13 -67.38
C SER A 5 9.61 15.15 -65.95
N PHE A 6 8.41 15.70 -65.77
CA PHE A 6 7.64 15.62 -64.55
C PHE A 6 6.97 14.24 -64.49
N VAL A 7 7.26 13.46 -63.44
CA VAL A 7 6.49 12.27 -63.09
C VAL A 7 5.69 12.62 -61.83
N LEU A 8 4.37 12.70 -61.99
CA LEU A 8 3.42 12.89 -60.90
C LEU A 8 3.09 11.51 -60.31
N LEU A 9 3.70 11.17 -59.17
CA LEU A 9 3.35 9.95 -58.43
C LEU A 9 2.25 10.29 -57.42
N CYS A 10 1.01 9.90 -57.75
CA CYS A 10 -0.15 10.05 -56.87
C CYS A 10 -0.09 8.94 -55.80
N MET A 11 0.42 9.27 -54.60
CA MET A 11 0.33 8.38 -53.44
C MET A 11 -1.01 8.58 -52.75
N THR A 12 -1.95 7.65 -52.96
CA THR A 12 -3.16 7.54 -52.14
C THR A 12 -2.80 6.96 -50.78
N SER A 13 -2.70 7.80 -49.75
CA SER A 13 -2.64 7.36 -48.36
C SER A 13 -4.03 6.95 -47.89
N VAL A 14 -4.21 5.66 -47.61
CA VAL A 14 -5.39 5.16 -46.89
C VAL A 14 -5.13 5.36 -45.40
N SER A 15 -5.64 6.46 -44.84
CA SER A 15 -5.64 6.69 -43.39
C SER A 15 -6.76 5.87 -42.75
N LEU A 16 -6.40 4.77 -42.09
CA LEU A 16 -7.32 3.98 -41.28
C LEU A 16 -7.62 4.76 -39.98
N PHE A 17 -8.75 5.46 -39.94
CA PHE A 17 -9.22 6.13 -38.72
C PHE A 17 -9.77 5.07 -37.74
N ILE A 18 -8.92 4.57 -36.85
CA ILE A 18 -9.39 3.90 -35.63
C ILE A 18 -9.92 5.00 -34.72
N THR A 19 -11.22 5.21 -34.73
CA THR A 19 -11.89 6.02 -33.71
C THR A 19 -11.88 5.25 -32.40
N ALA A 20 -10.81 5.42 -31.63
CA ALA A 20 -10.85 5.13 -30.21
C ALA A 20 -11.87 6.09 -29.60
N LYS A 21 -13.09 5.60 -29.38
CA LYS A 21 -14.08 6.29 -28.57
C LYS A 21 -13.48 6.34 -27.17
N ALA A 22 -12.81 7.45 -26.85
CA ALA A 22 -12.38 7.75 -25.50
C ALA A 22 -13.63 7.57 -24.65
N ALA A 23 -13.63 6.52 -23.82
CA ALA A 23 -14.59 6.44 -22.75
C ALA A 23 -14.38 7.74 -21.97
N GLN A 24 -15.37 8.64 -22.04
CA GLN A 24 -15.45 9.74 -21.10
C GLN A 24 -15.28 9.07 -19.73
N LEU A 25 -14.16 9.36 -19.06
CA LEU A 25 -14.03 9.15 -17.64
C LEU A 25 -15.11 10.04 -17.02
N ASN A 26 -16.33 9.52 -16.96
CA ASN A 26 -17.39 10.09 -16.17
C ASN A 26 -16.83 10.18 -14.76
N HIS A 27 -16.76 11.42 -14.27
CA HIS A 27 -16.50 11.78 -12.88
C HIS A 27 -17.10 10.71 -11.97
N LEU A 28 -16.27 9.86 -11.37
CA LEU A 28 -16.76 8.84 -10.44
C LEU A 28 -17.33 9.59 -9.23
N PRO A 29 -18.63 9.44 -8.91
CA PRO A 29 -19.29 10.18 -7.82
C PRO A 29 -18.65 9.92 -6.43
N LEU A 30 -17.79 8.90 -6.33
CA LEU A 30 -16.98 8.64 -5.14
C LEU A 30 -15.96 9.74 -4.81
N LEU A 31 -15.43 10.46 -5.81
CA LEU A 31 -14.41 11.49 -5.59
C LEU A 31 -14.98 12.74 -4.90
N ASP A 32 -16.28 13.04 -5.10
CA ASP A 32 -16.93 14.17 -4.47
C ASP A 32 -17.26 13.90 -2.99
N LYS A 33 -17.47 12.64 -2.59
CA LYS A 33 -17.65 12.24 -1.18
C LYS A 33 -16.39 12.46 -0.32
N LEU A 34 -15.20 12.39 -0.92
CA LEU A 34 -13.93 12.44 -0.16
C LEU A 34 -13.51 13.86 0.26
N LYS A 35 -14.23 14.91 -0.16
CA LYS A 35 -13.92 16.28 0.31
C LYS A 35 -14.36 16.50 1.75
N ASP A 36 -15.38 15.77 2.21
CA ASP A 36 -15.85 15.84 3.58
C ASP A 36 -14.94 15.04 4.52
N SER A 37 -14.89 15.45 5.79
CA SER A 37 -14.16 14.72 6.83
C SER A 37 -14.86 13.39 7.13
N PRO A 38 -14.22 12.22 6.92
CA PRO A 38 -14.87 10.93 7.14
C PRO A 38 -15.26 10.76 8.61
N GLN A 39 -16.49 10.34 8.86
CA GLN A 39 -17.03 10.08 10.20
C GLN A 39 -16.95 8.59 10.55
N LYS A 40 -17.03 7.70 9.56
CA LYS A 40 -16.86 6.25 9.72
C LYS A 40 -15.78 5.71 8.80
N ILE A 41 -14.63 5.36 9.39
CA ILE A 41 -13.52 4.70 8.71
C ILE A 41 -13.50 3.24 9.14
N LEU A 42 -13.53 2.33 8.17
CA LEU A 42 -13.25 0.91 8.39
C LEU A 42 -11.86 0.56 7.87
N PHE A 43 -11.29 -0.52 8.40
CA PHE A 43 -10.00 -1.02 7.94
C PHE A 43 -9.93 -2.54 8.06
N GLY A 44 -9.02 -3.15 7.30
CA GLY A 44 -8.75 -4.58 7.35
C GLY A 44 -7.49 -4.98 6.57
N SER A 45 -7.05 -6.21 6.75
CA SER A 45 -5.86 -6.82 6.11
C SER A 45 -6.13 -8.30 5.80
N CYS A 46 -5.13 -9.00 5.29
CA CYS A 46 -5.10 -10.47 5.15
C CYS A 46 -6.23 -11.05 4.28
N SER A 47 -6.42 -10.48 3.09
CA SER A 47 -7.45 -10.87 2.13
C SER A 47 -6.98 -11.98 1.20
N HIS A 48 -6.81 -13.19 1.74
CA HIS A 48 -6.41 -14.34 0.93
C HIS A 48 -7.46 -14.66 -0.15
N GLN A 49 -7.10 -14.38 -1.42
CA GLN A 49 -7.99 -14.44 -2.59
C GLN A 49 -8.63 -15.82 -2.86
N ASP A 50 -8.06 -16.88 -2.30
CA ASP A 50 -8.50 -18.27 -2.47
C ASP A 50 -9.36 -18.76 -1.29
N LYS A 51 -9.57 -17.92 -0.27
CA LYS A 51 -10.41 -18.21 0.90
C LYS A 51 -11.72 -17.44 0.86
N ALA A 52 -12.74 -17.99 1.52
CA ALA A 52 -13.97 -17.26 1.75
C ALA A 52 -13.70 -16.04 2.66
N MET A 53 -14.25 -14.88 2.29
CA MET A 53 -14.13 -13.63 3.05
C MET A 53 -15.52 -13.13 3.50
N PRO A 54 -16.25 -13.88 4.35
CA PRO A 54 -17.62 -13.55 4.73
C PRO A 54 -17.75 -12.21 5.45
N ILE A 55 -16.68 -11.73 6.09
CA ILE A 55 -16.63 -10.43 6.77
C ILE A 55 -16.91 -9.25 5.83
N LEU A 56 -16.60 -9.37 4.53
CA LEU A 56 -16.85 -8.32 3.54
C LEU A 56 -18.33 -7.98 3.41
N LYS A 57 -19.23 -8.95 3.64
CA LYS A 57 -20.68 -8.70 3.67
C LYS A 57 -21.09 -7.80 4.84
N SER A 58 -20.42 -7.92 5.97
CA SER A 58 -20.67 -7.05 7.12
C SER A 58 -20.08 -5.67 6.87
N ILE A 59 -18.85 -5.60 6.34
CA ILE A 59 -18.20 -4.33 5.96
C ILE A 59 -19.08 -3.54 4.98
N ASN A 60 -19.60 -4.19 3.94
CA ASN A 60 -20.47 -3.54 2.95
C ASN A 60 -21.81 -3.04 3.51
N LYS A 61 -22.24 -3.52 4.68
CA LYS A 61 -23.47 -3.05 5.34
C LYS A 61 -23.27 -1.84 6.25
N GLU A 62 -22.01 -1.51 6.57
CA GLU A 62 -21.70 -0.42 7.48
C GLU A 62 -21.81 0.97 6.84
N ASP A 63 -21.91 1.06 5.51
CA ASP A 63 -21.94 2.34 4.76
C ASP A 63 -20.84 3.31 5.24
N ALA A 64 -19.59 2.83 5.16
CA ALA A 64 -18.42 3.59 5.61
C ALA A 64 -18.05 4.70 4.61
N ASP A 65 -17.52 5.80 5.13
CA ASP A 65 -17.01 6.93 4.33
C ASP A 65 -15.67 6.58 3.67
N LEU A 66 -14.90 5.69 4.31
CA LEU A 66 -13.60 5.24 3.85
C LEU A 66 -13.33 3.81 4.33
N PHE A 67 -12.76 2.98 3.45
CA PHE A 67 -12.14 1.71 3.79
C PHE A 67 -10.63 1.77 3.56
N ILE A 68 -9.84 1.28 4.52
CA ILE A 68 -8.38 1.22 4.45
C ILE A 68 -7.94 -0.23 4.46
N PHE A 69 -7.37 -0.71 3.34
CA PHE A 69 -6.63 -1.96 3.35
C PHE A 69 -5.21 -1.74 3.88
N LEU A 70 -4.86 -2.48 4.93
CA LEU A 70 -3.59 -2.32 5.64
C LEU A 70 -2.48 -3.23 5.13
N GLY A 71 -2.72 -4.05 4.10
CA GLY A 71 -1.75 -4.99 3.56
C GLY A 71 -2.28 -6.41 3.49
N ASP A 72 -1.48 -7.31 2.94
CA ASP A 72 -1.91 -8.65 2.51
C ASP A 72 -3.19 -8.56 1.67
N ASN A 73 -3.22 -7.64 0.71
CA ASN A 73 -4.37 -7.48 -0.18
C ASN A 73 -4.64 -8.78 -0.94
N ILE A 74 -3.56 -9.52 -1.26
CA ILE A 74 -3.55 -10.88 -1.79
C ILE A 74 -2.41 -11.66 -1.13
N TYR A 75 -2.47 -12.98 -1.20
CA TYR A 75 -1.38 -13.90 -0.86
C TYR A 75 -0.55 -14.18 -2.12
N GLY A 76 0.29 -13.20 -2.46
CA GLY A 76 0.95 -12.99 -3.75
C GLY A 76 2.37 -13.55 -3.88
N ASP A 77 2.84 -14.41 -2.97
CA ASP A 77 4.22 -14.89 -2.89
C ASP A 77 4.71 -15.54 -4.20
N THR A 78 5.41 -14.79 -5.04
CA THR A 78 5.85 -15.26 -6.36
C THR A 78 6.80 -14.28 -7.02
N LYS A 79 7.78 -14.80 -7.76
CA LYS A 79 8.58 -13.98 -8.70
C LYS A 79 7.97 -13.95 -10.10
N ASN A 80 6.90 -14.71 -10.34
CA ASN A 80 6.18 -14.72 -11.60
C ASN A 80 5.02 -13.70 -11.56
N MET A 81 5.22 -12.54 -12.17
CA MET A 81 4.25 -11.44 -12.10
C MET A 81 2.91 -11.74 -12.79
N GLN A 82 2.86 -12.75 -13.67
CA GLN A 82 1.60 -13.24 -14.21
C GLN A 82 0.77 -13.96 -13.14
N ASP A 83 1.39 -14.77 -12.27
CA ASP A 83 0.69 -15.42 -11.14
C ASP A 83 0.15 -14.38 -10.15
N MET A 84 0.94 -13.35 -9.83
CA MET A 84 0.48 -12.25 -8.98
C MET A 84 -0.70 -11.49 -9.63
N ALA A 85 -0.63 -11.21 -10.94
CA ALA A 85 -1.72 -10.57 -11.66
C ALA A 85 -3.01 -11.41 -11.64
N GLU A 86 -2.90 -12.72 -11.81
CA GLU A 86 -4.04 -13.66 -11.72
C GLU A 86 -4.63 -13.70 -10.30
N LYS A 87 -3.80 -13.60 -9.25
CA LYS A 87 -4.27 -13.50 -7.86
C LYS A 87 -5.07 -12.22 -7.61
N TYR A 88 -4.59 -11.07 -8.10
CA TYR A 88 -5.36 -9.83 -8.08
C TYR A 88 -6.66 -9.94 -8.88
N GLN A 89 -6.64 -10.60 -10.04
CA GLN A 89 -7.86 -10.86 -10.81
C GLN A 89 -8.87 -11.71 -10.02
N ARG A 90 -8.41 -12.74 -9.30
CA ARG A 90 -9.28 -13.55 -8.42
C ARG A 90 -9.90 -12.71 -7.31
N LEU A 91 -9.11 -11.89 -6.61
CA LEU A 91 -9.63 -10.96 -5.60
C LEU A 91 -10.65 -10.00 -6.21
N GLY A 92 -10.33 -9.41 -7.36
CA GLY A 92 -11.21 -8.49 -8.09
C GLY A 92 -12.50 -9.13 -8.60
N ASN A 93 -12.52 -10.46 -8.75
CA ASN A 93 -13.70 -11.21 -9.12
C ASN A 93 -14.63 -11.52 -7.95
N ASN A 94 -14.17 -11.34 -6.70
CA ASN A 94 -15.02 -11.48 -5.53
C ASN A 94 -16.15 -10.43 -5.56
N PRO A 95 -17.44 -10.83 -5.49
CA PRO A 95 -18.56 -9.91 -5.59
C PRO A 95 -18.61 -8.89 -4.44
N ASP A 96 -18.17 -9.27 -3.24
CA ASP A 96 -18.17 -8.38 -2.08
C ASP A 96 -17.03 -7.34 -2.16
N ILE A 97 -15.88 -7.68 -2.78
CA ILE A 97 -14.83 -6.70 -3.12
C ILE A 97 -15.31 -5.72 -4.19
N LYS A 98 -16.00 -6.22 -5.23
CA LYS A 98 -16.61 -5.35 -6.25
C LYS A 98 -17.62 -4.39 -5.62
N ALA A 99 -18.50 -4.89 -4.75
CA ALA A 99 -19.47 -4.07 -4.04
C ALA A 99 -18.79 -3.00 -3.17
N LEU A 100 -17.77 -3.37 -2.39
CA LEU A 100 -17.01 -2.45 -1.56
C LEU A 100 -16.44 -1.29 -2.39
N ARG A 101 -15.75 -1.60 -3.49
CA ARG A 101 -15.10 -0.61 -4.35
C ARG A 101 -16.07 0.31 -5.08
N LEU A 102 -17.30 -0.15 -5.33
CA LEU A 102 -18.34 0.65 -5.97
C LEU A 102 -19.04 1.59 -4.99
N ALA A 103 -19.17 1.18 -3.72
CA ALA A 103 -19.94 1.91 -2.71
C ALA A 103 -19.07 2.82 -1.83
N THR A 104 -17.85 2.39 -1.48
CA THR A 104 -17.00 3.00 -0.46
C THR A 104 -15.63 3.34 -1.03
N PRO A 105 -15.19 4.61 -0.91
CA PRO A 105 -13.81 4.98 -1.19
C PRO A 105 -12.83 4.06 -0.48
N THR A 106 -11.90 3.49 -1.24
CA THR A 106 -10.95 2.51 -0.73
C THR A 106 -9.54 2.97 -1.03
N ILE A 107 -8.71 3.06 0.00
CA ILE A 107 -7.27 3.26 -0.11
C ILE A 107 -6.55 2.03 0.44
N ALA A 108 -5.33 1.79 -0.01
CA ALA A 108 -4.59 0.59 0.34
C ALA A 108 -3.09 0.84 0.45
N ILE A 109 -2.44 0.09 1.32
CA ILE A 109 -1.00 -0.19 1.34
C ILE A 109 -0.79 -1.70 1.20
N TRP A 110 0.42 -2.14 0.83
CA TRP A 110 0.77 -3.56 0.83
C TRP A 110 1.31 -4.01 2.18
N ASP A 111 1.41 -5.33 2.35
CA ASP A 111 2.36 -5.98 3.24
C ASP A 111 3.24 -6.97 2.46
N ASP A 112 3.87 -7.97 3.10
CA ASP A 112 4.85 -8.86 2.44
C ASP A 112 4.23 -9.71 1.32
N HIS A 113 3.05 -10.26 1.56
CA HIS A 113 2.46 -11.22 0.63
C HIS A 113 2.10 -10.57 -0.72
N ASP A 114 1.62 -9.34 -0.73
CA ASP A 114 1.31 -8.58 -1.94
C ASP A 114 2.45 -7.65 -2.39
N PHE A 115 3.50 -7.49 -1.56
CA PHE A 115 4.81 -7.04 -1.99
C PHE A 115 5.55 -8.14 -2.80
N GLY A 116 5.32 -9.42 -2.47
CA GLY A 116 5.57 -10.56 -3.34
C GLY A 116 6.35 -11.74 -2.76
N GLU A 117 6.74 -11.71 -1.49
CA GLU A 117 7.38 -12.84 -0.80
C GLU A 117 7.28 -12.64 0.71
N ASN A 118 6.80 -13.66 1.45
CA ASN A 118 6.67 -13.66 2.90
C ASN A 118 7.94 -13.14 3.59
N ASP A 119 7.76 -12.20 4.52
CA ASP A 119 8.80 -11.50 5.29
C ASP A 119 9.87 -10.78 4.44
N ALA A 120 9.66 -10.56 3.13
CA ALA A 120 10.66 -9.94 2.25
C ALA A 120 10.67 -8.41 2.33
N GLY A 121 11.88 -7.84 2.27
CA GLY A 121 12.13 -6.41 2.31
C GLY A 121 12.82 -5.88 1.06
N ALA A 122 13.79 -4.99 1.23
CA ALA A 122 14.46 -4.29 0.15
C ALA A 122 15.10 -5.23 -0.91
N GLU A 123 15.43 -6.47 -0.53
CA GLU A 123 16.04 -7.51 -1.36
C GLU A 123 15.12 -8.13 -2.41
N TYR A 124 13.79 -7.94 -2.32
CA TYR A 124 12.86 -8.58 -3.23
C TYR A 124 12.98 -8.01 -4.66
N PRO A 125 13.26 -8.85 -5.69
CA PRO A 125 13.66 -8.35 -7.00
C PRO A 125 12.50 -7.82 -7.87
N GLN A 126 11.25 -8.18 -7.57
CA GLN A 126 10.08 -7.81 -8.41
C GLN A 126 9.22 -6.71 -7.76
N LYS A 127 9.77 -5.95 -6.81
CA LYS A 127 9.02 -4.93 -6.06
C LYS A 127 8.41 -3.82 -6.94
N GLU A 128 9.08 -3.46 -8.04
CA GLU A 128 8.56 -2.47 -9.01
C GLU A 128 7.33 -3.01 -9.77
N GLN A 129 7.37 -4.27 -10.21
CA GLN A 129 6.26 -4.92 -10.89
C GLN A 129 5.09 -5.14 -9.92
N SER A 130 5.39 -5.51 -8.67
CA SER A 130 4.39 -5.67 -7.61
C SER A 130 3.71 -4.35 -7.27
N ARG A 131 4.47 -3.24 -7.21
CA ARG A 131 3.94 -1.85 -7.15
C ARG A 131 2.95 -1.58 -8.25
N LYS A 132 3.33 -1.87 -9.49
CA LYS A 132 2.45 -1.63 -10.63
C LYS A 132 1.14 -2.42 -10.50
N LEU A 133 1.22 -3.71 -10.18
CA LEU A 133 0.03 -4.57 -10.05
C LEU A 133 -0.90 -4.11 -8.93
N MET A 134 -0.35 -3.82 -7.75
CA MET A 134 -1.11 -3.35 -6.59
C MET A 134 -1.81 -2.00 -6.88
N LEU A 135 -1.07 -1.03 -7.39
CA LEU A 135 -1.62 0.31 -7.68
C LEU A 135 -2.60 0.28 -8.85
N ASP A 136 -2.36 -0.55 -9.87
CA ASP A 136 -3.33 -0.77 -10.96
C ASP A 136 -4.62 -1.39 -10.42
N PHE A 137 -4.49 -2.42 -9.59
CA PHE A 137 -5.64 -3.12 -9.00
C PHE A 137 -6.51 -2.18 -8.19
N TRP A 138 -5.92 -1.37 -7.32
CA TRP A 138 -6.64 -0.40 -6.48
C TRP A 138 -7.06 0.88 -7.21
N GLN A 139 -6.80 0.98 -8.53
CA GLN A 139 -7.13 2.15 -9.35
C GLN A 139 -6.49 3.45 -8.82
N GLU A 140 -5.26 3.37 -8.31
CA GLU A 140 -4.50 4.57 -7.95
C GLU A 140 -4.38 5.49 -9.18
N PRO A 141 -4.58 6.82 -9.03
CA PRO A 141 -4.41 7.77 -10.11
C PRO A 141 -3.06 7.62 -10.81
N LYS A 142 -3.05 7.56 -12.15
CA LYS A 142 -1.83 7.28 -12.93
C LYS A 142 -0.75 8.36 -12.82
N ASN A 143 -1.12 9.56 -12.39
CA ASN A 143 -0.20 10.66 -12.09
C ASN A 143 0.25 10.70 -10.62
N SER A 144 -0.18 9.75 -9.79
CA SER A 144 0.23 9.65 -8.38
C SER A 144 1.73 9.40 -8.25
N ALA A 145 2.35 10.05 -7.27
CA ALA A 145 3.76 9.84 -6.94
C ALA A 145 4.04 8.37 -6.58
N ARG A 146 3.05 7.60 -6.12
CA ARG A 146 3.20 6.20 -5.72
C ARG A 146 3.73 5.30 -6.85
N TYR A 147 3.49 5.66 -8.12
CA TYR A 147 4.04 4.92 -9.27
C TYR A 147 5.51 5.22 -9.55
N THR A 148 6.02 6.39 -9.14
CA THR A 148 7.31 6.92 -9.63
C THR A 148 8.28 7.30 -8.52
N GLN A 149 7.82 7.43 -7.27
CA GLN A 149 8.67 7.79 -6.15
C GLN A 149 9.68 6.67 -5.86
N LYS A 150 10.92 7.07 -5.58
CA LYS A 150 12.05 6.15 -5.51
C LYS A 150 12.00 5.16 -4.34
N ASN A 151 11.31 5.51 -3.26
CA ASN A 151 11.48 4.87 -1.95
C ASN A 151 10.20 4.18 -1.41
N GLY A 152 9.36 3.63 -2.28
CA GLY A 152 8.18 2.84 -1.89
C GLY A 152 6.89 3.35 -2.50
N ILE A 153 5.75 2.97 -1.91
CA ILE A 153 4.40 3.43 -2.26
C ILE A 153 3.72 4.20 -1.12
N TYR A 154 4.50 4.61 -0.11
CA TYR A 154 4.01 5.38 1.01
C TYR A 154 3.28 6.65 0.55
N THR A 155 2.23 7.02 1.25
CA THR A 155 1.37 8.13 0.88
C THR A 155 0.60 8.66 2.09
N ALA A 156 -0.01 9.84 1.95
CA ALA A 156 -0.92 10.38 2.94
C ALA A 156 -2.10 11.10 2.28
N TYR A 157 -3.25 11.07 2.94
CA TYR A 157 -4.49 11.71 2.50
C TYR A 157 -5.01 12.62 3.60
N MET A 158 -5.27 13.88 3.25
CA MET A 158 -5.89 14.85 4.15
C MET A 158 -7.35 15.03 3.73
N TYR A 159 -8.27 14.70 4.64
CA TYR A 159 -9.71 14.82 4.43
C TYR A 159 -10.32 15.90 5.30
N GLY A 160 -11.40 16.53 4.82
CA GLY A 160 -12.09 17.61 5.51
C GLY A 160 -11.32 18.93 5.53
N GLU A 161 -11.93 19.93 6.17
CA GLU A 161 -11.45 21.31 6.18
C GLU A 161 -11.21 21.83 7.59
N GLU A 162 -10.42 22.90 7.68
CA GLU A 162 -10.15 23.65 8.92
C GLU A 162 -9.79 22.74 10.11
N HIS A 163 -10.57 22.83 11.19
CA HIS A 163 -10.35 22.14 12.46
C HIS A 163 -10.89 20.70 12.49
N ASN A 164 -11.54 20.23 11.41
CA ASN A 164 -12.09 18.86 11.33
C ASN A 164 -11.26 17.95 10.41
N LYS A 165 -10.03 18.36 10.08
CA LYS A 165 -9.12 17.58 9.24
C LYS A 165 -8.80 16.21 9.85
N VAL A 166 -8.95 15.16 9.05
CA VAL A 166 -8.48 13.80 9.33
C VAL A 166 -7.32 13.51 8.39
N HIS A 167 -6.15 13.20 8.96
CA HIS A 167 -4.95 12.91 8.19
C HIS A 167 -4.65 11.41 8.26
N VAL A 168 -4.79 10.70 7.16
CA VAL A 168 -4.48 9.27 7.07
C VAL A 168 -3.11 9.10 6.43
N ILE A 169 -2.17 8.49 7.15
CA ILE A 169 -0.77 8.33 6.76
C ILE A 169 -0.48 6.83 6.59
N LEU A 170 -0.06 6.42 5.40
CA LEU A 170 0.22 5.04 5.02
C LEU A 170 1.74 4.90 4.75
N PRO A 171 2.57 4.62 5.77
CA PRO A 171 3.98 4.30 5.56
C PRO A 171 4.16 2.98 4.81
N ASP A 172 5.28 2.83 4.11
CA ASP A 172 5.64 1.60 3.40
C ASP A 172 6.76 0.91 4.15
N LEU A 173 6.42 -0.25 4.73
CA LEU A 173 7.27 -1.01 5.64
C LEU A 173 8.05 -2.12 4.94
N ARG A 174 8.00 -2.19 3.60
CA ARG A 174 8.63 -3.27 2.81
C ARG A 174 9.74 -2.75 1.92
N TRP A 175 9.49 -1.65 1.20
CA TRP A 175 10.37 -1.21 0.10
C TRP A 175 11.84 -1.01 0.48
N ASN A 176 12.08 -0.36 1.62
CA ASN A 176 13.40 -0.01 2.13
C ASN A 176 13.83 -0.90 3.29
N ARG A 177 12.99 -1.86 3.71
CA ARG A 177 13.22 -2.59 4.95
C ARG A 177 14.44 -3.49 4.82
N ASP A 178 15.38 -3.34 5.74
CA ASP A 178 16.52 -4.24 5.83
C ASP A 178 16.09 -5.67 6.18
N LYS A 179 16.98 -6.63 5.92
CA LYS A 179 16.71 -8.04 6.20
C LYS A 179 16.42 -8.28 7.70
N LEU A 180 15.42 -9.12 7.98
CA LEU A 180 15.11 -9.54 9.35
C LEU A 180 16.25 -10.35 9.98
N THR A 181 16.44 -10.17 11.29
CA THR A 181 17.40 -10.95 12.08
C THR A 181 16.77 -12.27 12.51
N SER A 182 17.14 -13.37 11.85
CA SER A 182 16.67 -14.72 12.20
C SER A 182 17.45 -15.32 13.37
N VAL A 183 16.77 -16.08 14.24
CA VAL A 183 17.44 -16.93 15.24
C VAL A 183 18.06 -18.20 14.66
N GLY A 184 17.83 -18.47 13.37
CA GLY A 184 18.23 -19.69 12.69
C GLY A 184 17.28 -20.87 12.94
N ARG A 185 17.25 -21.81 11.99
CA ARG A 185 16.30 -22.95 11.97
C ARG A 185 16.33 -23.77 13.26
N LEU A 186 17.52 -24.09 13.77
CA LEU A 186 17.66 -24.91 14.96
C LEU A 186 17.07 -24.22 16.20
N ASN A 187 17.41 -22.95 16.47
CA ASN A 187 16.85 -22.22 17.61
C ASN A 187 15.35 -21.98 17.42
N TYR A 188 14.89 -21.72 16.20
CA TYR A 188 13.47 -21.58 15.94
C TYR A 188 12.73 -22.87 16.32
N GLN A 189 13.18 -24.02 15.84
CA GLN A 189 12.54 -25.31 16.11
C GLN A 189 12.62 -25.75 17.58
N THR A 190 13.76 -25.53 18.24
CA THR A 190 14.01 -26.07 19.60
C THR A 190 13.67 -25.10 20.73
N LYS A 191 13.68 -23.78 20.50
CA LYS A 191 13.52 -22.76 21.55
C LYS A 191 12.33 -21.82 21.36
N ARG A 192 11.98 -21.49 20.11
CA ARG A 192 10.91 -20.52 19.79
C ARG A 192 9.57 -21.19 19.55
N LYS A 193 9.51 -22.15 18.61
CA LYS A 193 8.27 -22.83 18.20
C LYS A 193 7.54 -23.50 19.38
N PRO A 194 8.20 -24.18 20.34
CA PRO A 194 7.50 -24.74 21.50
C PRO A 194 6.84 -23.70 22.41
N LYS A 195 7.23 -22.42 22.28
CA LYS A 195 6.68 -21.27 23.02
C LYS A 195 5.76 -20.40 22.16
N ASN A 196 5.38 -20.87 20.98
CA ASN A 196 4.59 -20.12 20.00
C ASN A 196 5.23 -18.77 19.59
N MET A 197 6.56 -18.70 19.59
CA MET A 197 7.29 -17.51 19.18
C MET A 197 7.75 -17.62 17.73
N GLY A 198 7.80 -16.48 17.03
CA GLY A 198 8.30 -16.42 15.67
C GLY A 198 9.82 -16.60 15.55
N PRO A 199 10.34 -16.69 14.30
CA PRO A 199 11.73 -17.02 14.01
C PRO A 199 12.69 -15.81 14.12
N TYR A 200 12.22 -14.65 14.56
CA TYR A 200 13.00 -13.42 14.54
C TYR A 200 13.42 -12.92 15.92
N SER A 201 14.48 -12.12 15.91
CA SER A 201 14.92 -11.27 17.02
C SER A 201 14.95 -9.81 16.56
N PRO A 202 14.90 -8.83 17.48
CA PRO A 202 15.15 -7.43 17.13
C PRO A 202 16.53 -7.28 16.50
N SER A 203 16.62 -6.44 15.47
CA SER A 203 17.89 -6.10 14.84
C SER A 203 18.79 -5.34 15.82
N LEU A 204 20.04 -5.79 15.93
CA LEU A 204 21.10 -5.09 16.66
C LEU A 204 22.04 -4.33 15.70
N THR A 205 21.78 -4.44 14.39
CA THR A 205 22.60 -3.78 13.37
C THR A 205 22.40 -2.28 13.47
N LYS A 206 23.51 -1.56 13.66
CA LYS A 206 23.51 -0.10 13.69
C LYS A 206 22.93 0.45 12.39
N ASN A 207 21.98 1.37 12.51
CA ASN A 207 21.27 2.01 11.39
C ASN A 207 20.36 1.09 10.56
N ALA A 208 20.06 -0.13 11.02
CA ALA A 208 19.06 -0.93 10.34
C ALA A 208 17.69 -0.23 10.39
N SER A 209 17.01 -0.18 9.26
CA SER A 209 15.76 0.57 9.11
C SER A 209 14.71 -0.22 8.36
N MET A 210 13.46 0.00 8.75
CA MET A 210 12.26 -0.45 8.07
C MET A 210 11.83 0.56 6.98
N LEU A 211 11.87 1.84 7.31
CA LEU A 211 11.37 2.90 6.45
C LEU A 211 12.45 3.48 5.51
N GLY A 212 13.70 3.50 5.96
CA GLY A 212 14.79 4.24 5.31
C GLY A 212 14.70 5.75 5.52
N GLU A 213 15.83 6.45 5.44
CA GLU A 213 15.91 7.86 5.86
C GLU A 213 15.01 8.81 5.05
N THR A 214 14.88 8.59 3.74
CA THR A 214 14.02 9.45 2.91
C THR A 214 12.54 9.34 3.31
N GLN A 215 12.06 8.13 3.60
CA GLN A 215 10.68 7.97 4.07
C GLN A 215 10.52 8.50 5.49
N TRP A 216 11.54 8.39 6.35
CA TRP A 216 11.53 9.00 7.68
C TRP A 216 11.37 10.53 7.65
N GLN A 217 12.11 11.21 6.78
CA GLN A 217 12.00 12.66 6.58
C GLN A 217 10.60 13.03 6.10
N TRP A 218 10.04 12.27 5.16
CA TRP A 218 8.66 12.42 4.73
C TRP A 218 7.68 12.23 5.89
N LEU A 219 7.80 11.15 6.67
CA LEU A 219 6.90 10.86 7.78
C LEU A 219 6.97 11.94 8.87
N GLU A 220 8.16 12.44 9.22
CA GLU A 220 8.31 13.56 10.15
C GLU A 220 7.61 14.83 9.63
N ALA A 221 7.65 15.10 8.32
CA ALA A 221 6.93 16.21 7.71
C ALA A 221 5.41 16.01 7.75
N GLU A 222 4.90 14.80 7.48
CA GLU A 222 3.48 14.48 7.57
C GLU A 222 2.93 14.59 9.00
N LEU A 223 3.71 14.14 10.00
CA LEU A 223 3.34 14.23 11.42
C LEU A 223 3.17 15.67 11.90
N GLN A 224 3.90 16.63 11.31
CA GLN A 224 3.81 18.05 11.64
C GLN A 224 2.62 18.76 10.98
N LYS A 225 1.98 18.16 9.96
CA LYS A 225 0.80 18.78 9.33
C LYS A 225 -0.37 18.86 10.32
N PRO A 226 -1.07 20.01 10.43
CA PRO A 226 -2.16 20.18 11.37
C PRO A 226 -3.37 19.32 10.96
N ALA A 227 -3.89 18.54 11.91
CA ALA A 227 -5.09 17.72 11.77
C ALA A 227 -5.64 17.39 13.16
N LYS A 228 -6.97 17.26 13.28
CA LYS A 228 -7.66 16.89 14.52
C LYS A 228 -7.38 15.46 14.91
N VAL A 229 -7.37 14.57 13.93
CA VAL A 229 -7.04 13.15 14.06
C VAL A 229 -5.99 12.79 13.03
N LYS A 230 -4.97 12.04 13.45
CA LYS A 230 -3.98 11.43 12.56
C LYS A 230 -4.07 9.92 12.68
N VAL A 231 -4.45 9.26 11.59
CA VAL A 231 -4.48 7.80 11.51
C VAL A 231 -3.18 7.33 10.86
N ILE A 232 -2.33 6.65 11.61
CA ILE A 232 -1.14 5.97 11.07
C ILE A 232 -1.56 4.53 10.75
N ALA A 233 -1.68 4.24 9.46
CA ALA A 233 -2.16 2.97 8.91
C ALA A 233 -0.97 2.08 8.55
N SER A 234 -0.63 1.16 9.46
CA SER A 234 0.57 0.33 9.41
C SER A 234 0.26 -1.06 8.89
N SER A 235 1.10 -1.62 8.01
CA SER A 235 0.96 -3.02 7.58
C SER A 235 1.48 -4.03 8.60
N LEU A 236 2.25 -3.56 9.58
CA LEU A 236 2.78 -4.37 10.67
C LEU A 236 2.31 -3.86 12.02
N GLN A 237 2.21 -4.77 12.99
CA GLN A 237 1.88 -4.43 14.37
C GLN A 237 2.96 -3.55 15.01
N LEU A 238 2.53 -2.48 15.67
CA LEU A 238 3.44 -1.49 16.27
C LEU A 238 3.50 -1.56 17.80
N LEU A 239 2.35 -1.63 18.46
CA LEU A 239 2.23 -1.53 19.91
C LEU A 239 2.45 -2.85 20.69
N PRO A 240 2.03 -4.03 20.20
CA PRO A 240 2.15 -5.28 20.95
C PRO A 240 3.58 -5.59 21.43
N GLU A 241 3.68 -6.39 22.49
CA GLU A 241 4.95 -6.96 22.94
C GLU A 241 5.54 -7.88 21.86
N PHE A 242 6.87 -7.91 21.76
CA PHE A 242 7.53 -8.66 20.71
C PHE A 242 7.40 -10.18 20.90
N THR A 243 6.69 -10.83 19.98
CA THR A 243 6.42 -12.27 19.99
C THR A 243 7.44 -13.08 19.19
N GLY A 244 8.41 -12.44 18.53
CA GLY A 244 9.33 -13.09 17.58
C GLY A 244 8.81 -13.14 16.14
N TRP A 245 7.55 -12.77 15.91
CA TRP A 245 6.96 -12.58 14.58
C TRP A 245 7.23 -11.17 14.07
N GLU A 246 6.98 -10.95 12.78
CA GLU A 246 7.24 -9.65 12.17
C GLU A 246 6.37 -8.54 12.77
N SER A 247 7.00 -7.42 13.11
CA SER A 247 6.41 -6.25 13.75
C SER A 247 7.41 -5.09 13.72
N TRP A 248 6.98 -3.90 14.15
CA TRP A 248 7.90 -2.78 14.38
C TRP A 248 9.00 -3.10 15.40
N ALA A 249 8.78 -4.04 16.32
CA ALA A 249 9.78 -4.44 17.30
C ALA A 249 10.99 -5.17 16.70
N ASN A 250 10.93 -5.61 15.43
CA ASN A 250 12.10 -6.07 14.70
C ASN A 250 13.13 -4.96 14.45
N PHE A 251 12.69 -3.69 14.39
CA PHE A 251 13.52 -2.51 14.14
C PHE A 251 13.34 -1.50 15.27
N PRO A 252 13.95 -1.75 16.46
CA PRO A 252 13.70 -0.95 17.66
C PRO A 252 14.02 0.54 17.46
N HIS A 253 15.08 0.87 16.71
CA HIS A 253 15.41 2.26 16.40
C HIS A 253 14.31 3.00 15.62
N ASP A 254 13.70 2.35 14.63
CA ASP A 254 12.61 2.92 13.85
C ASP A 254 11.34 3.08 14.71
N ARG A 255 11.03 2.07 15.53
CA ARG A 255 9.91 2.13 16.48
C ARG A 255 10.06 3.27 17.48
N ASP A 256 11.24 3.40 18.08
CA ASP A 256 11.54 4.46 19.05
C ASP A 256 11.55 5.84 18.38
N ARG A 257 12.04 5.94 17.14
CA ARG A 257 12.02 7.19 16.36
C ARG A 257 10.59 7.68 16.14
N LEU A 258 9.64 6.80 15.81
CA LEU A 258 8.23 7.20 15.66
C LEU A 258 7.67 7.79 16.95
N PHE A 259 7.84 7.11 18.08
CA PHE A 259 7.39 7.61 19.38
C PHE A 259 8.08 8.92 19.77
N ALA A 260 9.39 9.02 19.52
CA ALA A 260 10.15 10.23 19.79
C ALA A 260 9.65 11.41 18.95
N LEU A 261 9.33 11.21 17.67
CA LEU A 261 8.79 12.25 16.80
C LEU A 261 7.38 12.69 17.23
N ILE A 262 6.50 11.74 17.57
CA ILE A 262 5.16 12.05 18.10
C ILE A 262 5.28 12.91 19.37
N LYS A 263 6.18 12.55 20.28
CA LYS A 263 6.41 13.31 21.52
C LYS A 263 7.07 14.68 21.25
N LYS A 264 8.13 14.72 20.43
CA LYS A 264 8.90 15.93 20.09
C LYS A 264 8.00 17.01 19.47
N HIS A 265 7.15 16.62 18.54
CA HIS A 265 6.27 17.53 17.80
C HIS A 265 4.89 17.69 18.46
N GLN A 266 4.68 17.10 19.64
CA GLN A 266 3.41 17.14 20.38
C GLN A 266 2.22 16.77 19.48
N VAL A 267 2.39 15.70 18.70
CA VAL A 267 1.41 15.29 17.71
C VAL A 267 0.18 14.75 18.44
N ASN A 268 -0.89 15.54 18.42
CA ASN A 268 -2.15 15.19 19.08
C ASN A 268 -3.08 14.37 18.17
N GLY A 269 -4.00 13.62 18.78
CA GLY A 269 -5.04 12.88 18.05
C GLY A 269 -4.51 11.70 17.24
N VAL A 270 -3.39 11.10 17.63
CA VAL A 270 -2.80 9.96 16.92
C VAL A 270 -3.56 8.67 17.23
N ILE A 271 -4.02 8.00 16.19
CA ILE A 271 -4.58 6.65 16.20
C ILE A 271 -3.68 5.79 15.32
N ILE A 272 -3.27 4.62 15.83
CA ILE A 272 -2.50 3.65 15.07
C ILE A 272 -3.40 2.45 14.81
N ILE A 273 -3.56 2.10 13.54
CA ILE A 273 -4.25 0.87 13.10
C ILE A 273 -3.21 -0.01 12.41
N SER A 274 -3.28 -1.32 12.65
CA SER A 274 -2.33 -2.28 12.06
C SER A 274 -3.03 -3.51 11.51
N GLY A 275 -2.50 -3.99 10.38
CA GLY A 275 -2.88 -5.22 9.70
C GLY A 275 -2.14 -6.45 10.20
#